data_AF-A0A2V1NT09-F1
#
_entry.id   AF-A0A2V1NT09-F1
#
_cell.length_a   1.000
_cell.length_b   1.000
_cell.length_c   1.000
_cell.angle_alpha   90.00
_cell.angle_beta   90.00
_cell.angle_gamma   90.00
#
_symmetry.space_group_name_H-M   'P 1'
#
loop_
_entity.id
_entity.type
_entity.pdbx_description
1 polymer ?
#
loop_
_entity_poly.entity_id
_entity_poly.type
_entity_poly.pdbx_seq_one_letter_code
_entity_poly.pdbx_strand_id
1 'polypeptide(L)'
;MSSEQRERQRLDISRHAVRLFAEQGVAATSGEEIARAAGVSERTLWRHFRTKESCVEPLLTQVVDAFRAALRTWPPGIELTEHLREAYRPVLDSSSEADISAVHAVVRLTRYEPALRAVYLVLGERAEDSFAEALAARVGLPADGFEIRSQAAAMNAVFKVATDLLARETADTGLTTDLLHHHREQLAGALSLVTRGLSARQGD
;
A
#
# COMPACT_ATOMS: atom_id res chain seq x y z
N MET A 1 18.71 -15.71 -10.96
CA MET A 1 17.31 -15.62 -10.47
C MET A 1 16.58 -14.63 -11.36
N SER A 2 15.40 -14.97 -11.86
CA SER A 2 14.54 -14.00 -12.56
C SER A 2 14.10 -12.89 -11.61
N SER A 3 13.62 -11.77 -12.15
CA SER A 3 13.01 -10.68 -11.36
C SER A 3 11.87 -11.19 -10.48
N GLU A 4 11.03 -12.07 -11.01
CA GLU A 4 9.91 -12.70 -10.30
C GLU A 4 10.37 -13.58 -9.14
N GLN A 5 11.42 -14.39 -9.34
CA GLN A 5 11.99 -15.22 -8.27
C GLN A 5 12.56 -14.37 -7.14
N ARG A 6 13.19 -13.24 -7.50
CA ARG A 6 13.71 -12.27 -6.52
C ARG A 6 12.58 -11.62 -5.73
N GLU A 7 11.48 -11.24 -6.37
CA GLU A 7 10.35 -10.62 -5.69
C GLU A 7 9.63 -11.60 -4.77
N ARG A 8 9.42 -12.83 -5.22
CA ARG A 8 8.86 -13.89 -4.38
C ARG A 8 9.71 -14.16 -3.14
N GLN A 9 11.03 -14.18 -3.27
CA GLN A 9 11.93 -14.34 -2.12
C GLN A 9 11.89 -13.13 -1.18
N ARG A 10 11.81 -11.90 -1.71
CA ARG A 10 11.64 -10.69 -0.88
C ARG A 10 10.34 -10.74 -0.09
N LEU A 11 9.23 -11.10 -0.73
CA LEU A 11 7.93 -11.23 -0.09
C LEU A 11 7.94 -12.31 1.01
N ASP A 12 8.57 -13.46 0.75
CA ASP A 12 8.69 -14.53 1.72
C ASP A 12 9.46 -14.10 2.99
N ILE A 13 10.62 -13.46 2.81
CA ILE A 13 11.38 -12.84 3.91
C ILE A 13 10.51 -11.83 4.67
N SER A 14 9.74 -11.02 3.96
CA SER A 14 8.88 -9.99 4.55
C SER A 14 7.81 -10.59 5.47
N ARG A 15 7.18 -11.69 5.08
CA ARG A 15 6.22 -12.42 5.93
C ARG A 15 6.87 -12.89 7.23
N HIS A 16 8.05 -13.48 7.16
CA HIS A 16 8.78 -13.93 8.35
C HIS A 16 9.19 -12.76 9.26
N ALA A 17 9.67 -11.65 8.68
CA ALA A 17 10.04 -10.46 9.43
C ALA A 17 8.83 -9.86 10.16
N VAL A 18 7.71 -9.67 9.47
CA VAL A 18 6.48 -9.10 10.07
C VAL A 18 5.92 -10.01 11.16
N ARG A 19 5.94 -11.33 10.97
CA ARG A 19 5.54 -12.29 12.01
C ARG A 19 6.38 -12.13 13.28
N LEU A 20 7.71 -12.10 13.15
CA LEU A 20 8.62 -11.92 14.30
C LEU A 20 8.42 -10.54 14.95
N PHE A 21 8.30 -9.47 14.17
CA PHE A 21 8.01 -8.14 14.71
C PHE A 21 6.68 -8.09 15.47
N ALA A 22 5.66 -8.82 15.01
CA ALA A 22 4.38 -8.91 15.71
C ALA A 22 4.46 -9.75 17.01
N GLU A 23 5.28 -10.80 17.04
CA GLU A 23 5.41 -11.71 18.18
C GLU A 23 6.25 -11.13 19.33
N GLN A 24 7.37 -10.47 19.01
CA GLN A 24 8.36 -10.04 20.02
C GLN A 24 8.79 -8.57 19.89
N GLY A 25 8.22 -7.81 18.95
CA GLY A 25 8.55 -6.41 18.71
C GLY A 25 9.75 -6.21 17.77
N VAL A 26 9.84 -5.01 17.19
CA VAL A 26 10.91 -4.69 16.23
C VAL A 26 12.27 -4.64 16.90
N ALA A 27 12.35 -4.05 18.10
CA ALA A 27 13.60 -3.89 18.84
C ALA A 27 14.26 -5.24 19.18
N ALA A 28 13.47 -6.23 19.64
CA ALA A 28 13.97 -7.54 20.06
C ALA A 28 14.27 -8.49 18.89
N THR A 29 13.86 -8.15 17.66
CA THR A 29 14.10 -8.98 16.49
C THR A 29 15.40 -8.60 15.78
N SER A 30 16.25 -9.58 15.54
CA SER A 30 17.52 -9.47 14.81
C SER A 30 17.38 -9.90 13.34
N GLY A 31 18.32 -9.45 12.50
CA GLY A 31 18.37 -9.92 11.10
C GLY A 31 18.74 -11.40 10.98
N GLU A 32 19.54 -11.94 11.91
CA GLU A 32 19.86 -13.36 11.98
C GLU A 32 18.60 -14.21 12.20
N GLU A 33 17.72 -13.80 13.13
CA GLU A 33 16.44 -14.46 13.37
C GLU A 33 15.54 -14.45 12.13
N ILE A 34 15.45 -13.30 11.44
CA ILE A 34 14.68 -13.18 10.20
C ILE A 34 15.24 -14.10 9.12
N ALA A 35 16.56 -14.08 8.90
CA ALA A 35 17.23 -14.89 7.90
C ALA A 35 17.01 -16.39 8.16
N ARG A 36 17.21 -16.83 9.40
CA ARG A 36 16.97 -18.20 9.84
C ARG A 36 15.51 -18.61 9.66
N ALA A 37 14.57 -17.75 10.05
CA ALA A 37 13.14 -18.03 9.90
C ALA A 37 12.73 -18.18 8.43
N ALA A 38 13.32 -17.39 7.54
CA ALA A 38 13.06 -17.43 6.10
C ALA A 38 13.93 -18.46 5.34
N GLY A 39 14.75 -19.27 6.03
CA GLY A 39 15.60 -20.28 5.39
C GLY A 39 16.68 -19.71 4.48
N VAL A 40 17.15 -18.47 4.73
CA VAL A 40 18.22 -17.81 3.96
C VAL A 40 19.41 -17.47 4.85
N SER A 41 20.58 -17.21 4.25
CA SER A 41 21.71 -16.65 4.99
C SER A 41 21.54 -15.16 5.25
N GLU A 42 22.15 -14.63 6.31
CA GLU A 42 22.19 -13.18 6.58
C GLU A 42 22.76 -12.39 5.40
N ARG A 43 23.82 -12.91 4.76
CA ARG A 43 24.37 -12.32 3.52
C ARG A 43 23.30 -12.20 2.43
N THR A 44 22.40 -13.17 2.32
CA THR A 44 21.29 -13.13 1.38
C THR A 44 20.26 -12.11 1.81
N LEU A 45 19.88 -12.07 3.09
CA LEU A 45 18.96 -11.06 3.64
C LEU A 45 19.45 -9.63 3.31
N TRP A 46 20.70 -9.32 3.67
CA TRP A 46 21.29 -7.99 3.49
C TRP A 46 21.58 -7.62 2.03
N ARG A 47 21.58 -8.60 1.13
CA ARG A 47 21.59 -8.34 -0.32
C ARG A 47 20.24 -7.79 -0.81
N HIS A 48 19.14 -8.17 -0.15
CA HIS A 48 17.79 -7.74 -0.51
C HIS A 48 17.33 -6.49 0.25
N PHE A 49 17.78 -6.34 1.50
CA PHE A 49 17.27 -5.34 2.44
C PHE A 49 18.41 -4.57 3.08
N ARG A 50 18.23 -3.25 3.27
CA ARG A 50 19.26 -2.39 3.86
C ARG A 50 19.26 -2.45 5.37
N THR A 51 18.09 -2.67 5.97
CA THR A 51 17.89 -2.80 7.42
C THR A 51 16.83 -3.86 7.70
N LYS A 52 16.72 -4.31 8.96
CA LYS A 52 15.65 -5.24 9.36
C LYS A 52 14.26 -4.63 9.13
N GLU A 53 14.11 -3.33 9.36
CA GLU A 53 12.85 -2.60 9.15
C GLU A 53 12.47 -2.58 7.68
N SER A 54 13.43 -2.41 6.76
CA SER A 54 13.15 -2.47 5.32
C SER A 54 12.63 -3.84 4.84
N CYS A 55 12.74 -4.89 5.67
CA CYS A 55 12.14 -6.20 5.34
C CYS A 55 10.62 -6.13 5.25
N VAL A 56 9.95 -5.11 5.77
CA VAL A 56 8.50 -4.97 5.64
C VAL A 56 8.05 -4.33 4.32
N GLU A 57 9.00 -3.77 3.54
CA GLU A 57 8.70 -3.06 2.29
C GLU A 57 7.86 -3.88 1.29
N PRO A 58 8.13 -5.18 1.04
CA PRO A 58 7.37 -5.94 0.05
C PRO A 58 5.87 -6.05 0.40
N LEU A 59 5.53 -6.32 1.66
CA LEU A 59 4.14 -6.39 2.10
C LEU A 59 3.46 -5.01 2.04
N LEU A 60 4.14 -3.94 2.45
CA LEU A 60 3.59 -2.57 2.33
C LEU A 60 3.42 -2.14 0.87
N THR A 61 4.30 -2.60 -0.02
CA THR A 61 4.23 -2.31 -1.45
C THR A 61 2.97 -2.90 -2.07
N GLN A 62 2.57 -4.12 -1.66
CA GLN A 62 1.31 -4.72 -2.13
C GLN A 62 0.10 -3.82 -1.85
N VAL A 63 0.05 -3.18 -0.68
CA VAL A 63 -1.05 -2.28 -0.29
C VAL A 63 -1.23 -1.17 -1.32
N VAL A 64 -0.13 -0.51 -1.67
CA VAL A 64 -0.12 0.59 -2.66
C VAL A 64 -0.35 0.07 -4.08
N ASP A 65 0.21 -1.10 -4.43
CA ASP A 65 0.12 -1.65 -5.79
C ASP A 65 -1.29 -2.01 -6.21
N ALA A 66 -2.14 -2.44 -5.26
CA ALA A 66 -3.56 -2.65 -5.51
C ALA A 66 -4.27 -1.37 -5.95
N PHE A 67 -3.99 -0.24 -5.30
CA PHE A 67 -4.55 1.05 -5.66
C PHE A 67 -3.98 1.56 -6.99
N ARG A 68 -2.67 1.42 -7.21
CA ARG A 68 -2.03 1.72 -8.50
C ARG A 68 -2.62 0.89 -9.65
N ALA A 69 -2.93 -0.38 -9.42
CA ALA A 69 -3.55 -1.24 -10.42
C ALA A 69 -4.93 -0.72 -10.82
N ALA A 70 -5.74 -0.27 -9.86
CA ALA A 70 -7.01 0.35 -10.14
C ALA A 70 -6.84 1.65 -10.95
N LEU A 71 -5.88 2.52 -10.61
CA LEU A 71 -5.64 3.75 -11.37
C LEU A 71 -5.17 3.47 -12.82
N ARG A 72 -4.35 2.44 -13.04
CA ARG A 72 -3.88 2.08 -14.39
C ARG A 72 -4.99 1.61 -15.31
N THR A 73 -6.04 1.01 -14.78
CA THR A 73 -7.18 0.51 -15.56
C THR A 73 -8.31 1.51 -15.70
N TRP A 74 -8.14 2.74 -15.21
CA TRP A 74 -9.16 3.78 -15.21
C TRP A 74 -9.57 4.16 -16.64
N PRO A 75 -10.80 3.85 -17.09
CA PRO A 75 -11.24 4.13 -18.46
C PRO A 75 -11.48 5.62 -18.69
N PRO A 76 -11.21 6.16 -19.89
CA PRO A 76 -11.59 7.52 -20.27
C PRO A 76 -13.11 7.75 -20.13
N GLY A 77 -13.52 8.96 -19.72
CA GLY A 77 -14.93 9.35 -19.60
C GLY A 77 -15.67 8.78 -18.39
N ILE A 78 -15.04 7.93 -17.58
CA ILE A 78 -15.58 7.44 -16.30
C ILE A 78 -15.00 8.28 -15.16
N GLU A 79 -15.84 8.69 -14.23
CA GLU A 79 -15.41 9.38 -13.02
C GLU A 79 -14.50 8.48 -12.16
N LEU A 80 -13.42 9.03 -11.61
CA LEU A 80 -12.45 8.23 -10.83
C LEU A 80 -13.14 7.49 -9.68
N THR A 81 -14.08 8.14 -9.02
CA THR A 81 -14.78 7.59 -7.85
C THR A 81 -15.63 6.39 -8.21
N GLU A 82 -16.32 6.44 -9.36
CA GLU A 82 -17.09 5.31 -9.91
C GLU A 82 -16.16 4.16 -10.26
N HIS A 83 -15.07 4.45 -10.97
CA HIS A 83 -14.09 3.43 -11.33
C HIS A 83 -13.47 2.76 -10.10
N LEU A 84 -13.08 3.53 -9.08
CA LEU A 84 -12.49 2.97 -7.86
C LEU A 84 -13.47 2.09 -7.08
N ARG A 85 -14.76 2.45 -7.03
CA ARG A 85 -15.77 1.58 -6.43
C ARG A 85 -15.78 0.20 -7.07
N GLU A 86 -15.59 0.11 -8.38
CA GLU A 86 -15.65 -1.15 -9.12
C GLU A 86 -14.31 -1.87 -9.27
N ALA A 87 -13.20 -1.16 -9.43
CA ALA A 87 -11.90 -1.73 -9.81
C ALA A 87 -10.94 -1.89 -8.64
N TYR A 88 -11.05 -1.06 -7.59
CA TYR A 88 -10.16 -1.18 -6.43
C TYR A 88 -10.55 -2.41 -5.60
N ARG A 89 -9.61 -3.32 -5.49
CA ARG A 89 -9.65 -4.49 -4.60
C ARG A 89 -8.47 -4.35 -3.65
N PRO A 90 -8.67 -4.00 -2.37
CA PRO A 90 -7.59 -4.05 -1.39
C PRO A 90 -6.89 -5.41 -1.46
N VAL A 91 -5.61 -5.50 -1.11
CA VAL A 91 -4.84 -6.78 -1.10
C VAL A 91 -5.57 -7.89 -0.33
N LEU A 92 -6.41 -7.48 0.61
CA LEU A 92 -7.30 -8.28 1.42
C LEU A 92 -8.40 -9.04 0.62
N ASP A 93 -8.66 -8.68 -0.64
CA ASP A 93 -9.69 -9.29 -1.50
C ASP A 93 -9.15 -10.44 -2.38
N SER A 94 -7.82 -10.57 -2.58
CA SER A 94 -7.25 -11.42 -3.64
C SER A 94 -6.01 -12.24 -3.25
N SER A 95 -5.65 -12.21 -1.97
CA SER A 95 -4.44 -12.88 -1.46
C SER A 95 -4.78 -14.10 -0.60
N SER A 96 -3.78 -14.95 -0.33
CA SER A 96 -3.95 -16.04 0.64
C SER A 96 -4.27 -15.48 2.04
N GLU A 97 -5.01 -16.21 2.88
CA GLU A 97 -5.31 -15.76 4.27
C GLU A 97 -4.06 -15.35 5.06
N ALA A 98 -2.93 -16.02 4.80
CA ALA A 98 -1.64 -15.70 5.39
C ALA A 98 -1.10 -14.33 4.94
N ASP A 99 -1.25 -13.98 3.66
CA ASP A 99 -0.84 -12.69 3.10
C ASP A 99 -1.71 -11.55 3.62
N ILE A 100 -3.02 -11.78 3.67
CA ILE A 100 -4.00 -10.85 4.24
C ILE A 100 -3.63 -10.52 5.69
N SER A 101 -3.37 -11.54 6.49
CA SER A 101 -2.95 -11.39 7.89
C SER A 101 -1.60 -10.66 8.02
N ALA A 102 -0.62 -10.98 7.18
CA ALA A 102 0.69 -10.32 7.22
C ALA A 102 0.63 -8.84 6.81
N VAL A 103 -0.14 -8.50 5.76
CA VAL A 103 -0.38 -7.12 5.33
C VAL A 103 -1.08 -6.32 6.43
N HIS A 104 -2.10 -6.91 7.04
CA HIS A 104 -2.79 -6.27 8.15
C HIS A 104 -1.86 -6.04 9.37
N ALA A 105 -1.08 -7.05 9.73
CA ALA A 105 -0.12 -6.97 10.82
C ALA A 105 0.92 -5.86 10.61
N VAL A 106 1.49 -5.75 9.42
CA VAL A 106 2.50 -4.70 9.14
C VAL A 106 1.89 -3.31 9.22
N VAL A 107 0.71 -3.06 8.65
CA VAL A 107 0.06 -1.74 8.72
C VAL A 107 -0.19 -1.36 10.17
N ARG A 108 -0.67 -2.30 11.00
CA ARG A 108 -0.85 -2.07 12.45
C ARG A 108 0.46 -1.73 13.16
N LEU A 109 1.55 -2.45 12.87
CA LEU A 109 2.85 -2.20 13.49
C LEU A 109 3.35 -0.78 13.20
N THR A 110 3.09 -0.21 12.01
CA THR A 110 3.48 1.18 11.68
C THR A 110 2.83 2.25 12.57
N ARG A 111 1.79 1.91 13.33
CA ARG A 111 1.16 2.82 14.29
C ARG A 111 1.98 2.97 15.57
N TYR A 112 2.68 1.91 15.98
CA TYR A 112 3.36 1.82 17.27
C TYR A 112 4.88 1.78 17.13
N GLU A 113 5.39 1.43 15.94
CA GLU A 113 6.82 1.29 15.65
C GLU A 113 7.28 2.43 14.72
N PRO A 114 7.96 3.47 15.24
CA PRO A 114 8.35 4.65 14.45
C PRO A 114 9.22 4.32 13.24
N ALA A 115 10.09 3.32 13.37
CA ALA A 115 10.98 2.93 12.29
C ALA A 115 10.22 2.27 11.12
N LEU A 116 9.19 1.46 11.41
CA LEU A 116 8.31 0.91 10.37
C LEU A 116 7.41 2.00 9.78
N ARG A 117 6.97 2.96 10.61
CA ARG A 117 6.21 4.12 10.13
C ARG A 117 7.01 4.94 9.12
N ALA A 118 8.30 5.13 9.33
CA ALA A 118 9.17 5.82 8.38
C ALA A 118 9.21 5.09 7.02
N VAL A 119 9.37 3.77 7.03
CA VAL A 119 9.33 2.94 5.80
C VAL A 119 7.99 3.10 5.07
N TYR A 120 6.87 3.03 5.80
CA TYR A 120 5.53 3.17 5.23
C TYR A 120 5.30 4.55 4.59
N LEU A 121 5.70 5.63 5.27
CA LEU A 121 5.54 6.99 4.74
C LEU A 121 6.40 7.22 3.50
N VAL A 122 7.65 6.72 3.48
CA VAL A 122 8.52 6.83 2.30
C VAL A 122 7.96 6.03 1.12
N LEU A 123 7.38 4.85 1.36
CA LEU A 123 6.72 4.08 0.30
C LEU A 123 5.49 4.80 -0.26
N GLY A 124 4.68 5.41 0.62
CA GLY A 124 3.54 6.22 0.22
C GLY A 124 3.95 7.44 -0.60
N GLU A 125 4.98 8.18 -0.19
CA GLU A 125 5.48 9.33 -0.95
C GLU A 125 5.97 8.94 -2.35
N ARG A 126 6.72 7.84 -2.47
CA ARG A 126 7.11 7.28 -3.78
C ARG A 126 5.92 6.80 -4.62
N ALA A 127 4.76 6.58 -4.02
CA ALA A 127 3.54 6.24 -4.75
C ALA A 127 2.94 7.44 -5.48
N GLU A 128 3.20 8.65 -4.99
CA GLU A 128 2.61 9.88 -5.53
C GLU A 128 3.02 10.12 -6.99
N ASP A 129 4.22 9.72 -7.41
CA ASP A 129 4.66 9.82 -8.80
C ASP A 129 3.71 9.05 -9.74
N SER A 130 3.36 7.81 -9.37
CA SER A 130 2.43 7.00 -10.15
C SER A 130 0.99 7.51 -10.12
N PHE A 131 0.59 8.19 -9.05
CA PHE A 131 -0.72 8.83 -8.97
C PHE A 131 -0.75 10.07 -9.85
N ALA A 132 0.30 10.90 -9.79
CA ALA A 132 0.46 12.07 -10.64
C ALA A 132 0.44 11.70 -12.12
N GLU A 133 1.13 10.63 -12.54
CA GLU A 133 1.09 10.12 -13.91
C GLU A 133 -0.34 9.74 -14.35
N ALA A 134 -1.08 9.00 -13.52
CA ALA A 134 -2.45 8.60 -13.83
C ALA A 134 -3.40 9.81 -13.94
N LEU A 135 -3.25 10.80 -13.06
CA LEU A 135 -4.04 12.03 -13.08
C LEU A 135 -3.68 12.92 -14.29
N ALA A 136 -2.39 13.12 -14.55
CA ALA A 136 -1.87 13.89 -15.67
C ALA A 136 -2.39 13.36 -17.02
N ALA A 137 -2.32 12.05 -17.21
CA ALA A 137 -2.83 11.38 -18.41
C ALA A 137 -4.34 11.62 -18.63
N ARG A 138 -5.11 11.82 -17.54
CA ARG A 138 -6.55 12.07 -17.63
C ARG A 138 -6.90 13.45 -18.19
N VAL A 139 -6.17 14.48 -17.76
CA VAL A 139 -6.51 15.88 -18.07
C VAL A 139 -5.57 16.52 -19.09
N GLY A 140 -4.59 15.75 -19.61
CA GLY A 140 -3.64 16.25 -20.60
C GLY A 140 -2.69 17.31 -20.05
N LEU A 141 -2.36 17.25 -18.76
CA LEU A 141 -1.44 18.17 -18.09
C LEU A 141 -0.11 17.50 -17.73
N PRO A 142 0.98 18.25 -17.50
CA PRO A 142 2.24 17.70 -17.01
C PRO A 142 2.12 17.11 -15.59
N ALA A 143 2.72 15.95 -15.35
CA ALA A 143 2.68 15.24 -14.06
C ALA A 143 3.45 15.96 -12.93
N ASP A 144 4.41 16.82 -13.27
CA ASP A 144 5.18 17.63 -12.34
C ASP A 144 4.54 19.00 -12.04
N GLY A 145 3.42 19.32 -12.70
CA GLY A 145 2.67 20.54 -12.45
C GLY A 145 2.12 20.59 -11.02
N PHE A 146 2.14 21.78 -10.39
CA PHE A 146 1.70 21.98 -9.01
C PHE A 146 0.30 21.42 -8.73
N GLU A 147 -0.65 21.61 -9.65
CA GLU A 147 -2.02 21.10 -9.53
C GLU A 147 -2.04 19.56 -9.42
N ILE A 148 -1.36 18.87 -10.34
CA ILE A 148 -1.32 17.40 -10.38
C ILE A 148 -0.57 16.83 -9.18
N ARG A 149 0.59 17.41 -8.82
CA ARG A 149 1.35 17.00 -7.64
C ARG A 149 0.54 17.17 -6.35
N SER A 150 -0.18 18.28 -6.22
CA SER A 150 -1.03 18.54 -5.05
C SER A 150 -2.18 17.55 -4.95
N GLN A 151 -2.81 17.21 -6.07
CA GLN A 151 -3.89 16.21 -6.12
C GLN A 151 -3.38 14.80 -5.83
N ALA A 152 -2.21 14.43 -6.36
CA ALA A 152 -1.57 13.14 -6.09
C ALA A 152 -1.22 12.98 -4.61
N ALA A 153 -0.64 14.03 -3.99
CA ALA A 153 -0.36 14.05 -2.55
C ALA A 153 -1.63 13.97 -1.71
N ALA A 154 -2.69 14.70 -2.07
CA ALA A 154 -3.97 14.64 -1.39
C ALA A 154 -4.62 13.25 -1.51
N MET A 155 -4.55 12.63 -2.70
CA MET A 155 -5.01 11.26 -2.95
C MET A 155 -4.24 10.26 -2.08
N ASN A 156 -2.92 10.36 -2.02
CA ASN A 156 -2.08 9.53 -1.16
C ASN A 156 -2.45 9.67 0.33
N ALA A 157 -2.69 10.90 0.79
CA ALA A 157 -3.13 11.15 2.16
C ALA A 157 -4.48 10.49 2.48
N VAL A 158 -5.46 10.61 1.57
CA VAL A 158 -6.77 9.96 1.70
C VAL A 158 -6.62 8.44 1.73
N PHE A 159 -5.86 7.87 0.79
CA PHE A 159 -5.57 6.43 0.73
C PHE A 159 -4.94 5.93 2.03
N LYS A 160 -3.88 6.58 2.48
CA LYS A 160 -3.17 6.24 3.72
C LYS A 160 -4.07 6.32 4.95
N VAL A 161 -4.96 7.32 5.05
CA VAL A 161 -5.94 7.41 6.14
C VAL A 161 -6.96 6.26 6.08
N ALA A 162 -7.51 5.96 4.90
CA ALA A 162 -8.46 4.87 4.74
C ALA A 162 -7.85 3.51 5.09
N THR A 163 -6.60 3.26 4.70
CA THR A 163 -5.85 2.03 5.05
C THR A 163 -5.58 1.95 6.55
N ASP A 164 -5.17 3.05 7.19
CA ASP A 164 -4.96 3.10 8.64
C ASP A 164 -6.25 2.81 9.42
N LEU A 165 -7.41 3.28 8.95
CA LEU A 165 -8.71 3.02 9.57
C LEU A 165 -9.15 1.57 9.40
N LEU A 166 -9.02 1.03 8.18
CA LEU A 166 -9.32 -0.37 7.92
C LEU A 166 -8.51 -1.30 8.82
N ALA A 167 -7.21 -1.04 8.98
CA ALA A 167 -6.33 -1.81 9.86
C ALA A 167 -6.63 -1.65 11.37
N ARG A 168 -7.39 -0.62 11.76
CA ARG A 168 -7.88 -0.48 13.14
C ARG A 168 -9.15 -1.28 13.33
N GLU A 169 -10.12 -1.10 12.44
CA GLU A 169 -11.43 -1.76 12.55
C GLU A 169 -11.31 -3.28 12.45
N THR A 170 -10.47 -3.77 11.54
CA THR A 170 -10.15 -5.22 11.43
C THR A 170 -9.47 -5.80 12.68
N ALA A 171 -8.78 -4.99 13.49
CA ALA A 171 -8.22 -5.46 14.76
C ALA A 171 -9.30 -5.74 15.81
N ASP A 172 -10.43 -5.02 15.72
CA ASP A 172 -11.52 -5.12 16.68
C ASP A 172 -12.58 -6.15 16.24
N THR A 173 -12.86 -6.25 14.94
CA THR A 173 -13.97 -7.04 14.39
C THR A 173 -13.55 -8.19 13.48
N GLY A 174 -12.25 -8.32 13.18
CA GLY A 174 -11.76 -9.22 12.14
C GLY A 174 -12.00 -8.68 10.73
N LEU A 175 -11.56 -9.40 9.70
CA LEU A 175 -11.80 -9.02 8.32
C LEU A 175 -13.16 -9.53 7.85
N THR A 176 -14.04 -8.63 7.40
CA THR A 176 -15.35 -8.98 6.84
C THR A 176 -15.55 -8.33 5.47
N THR A 177 -16.39 -8.94 4.64
CA THR A 177 -16.76 -8.39 3.32
C THR A 177 -17.40 -7.01 3.44
N ASP A 178 -18.25 -6.80 4.46
CA ASP A 178 -18.92 -5.53 4.70
C ASP A 178 -17.91 -4.42 5.03
N LEU A 179 -16.88 -4.74 5.81
CA LEU A 179 -15.81 -3.80 6.17
C LEU A 179 -14.98 -3.40 4.94
N LEU A 180 -14.68 -4.36 4.06
CA LEU A 180 -13.97 -4.11 2.80
C LEU A 180 -14.80 -3.26 1.84
N HIS A 181 -16.10 -3.53 1.74
CA HIS A 181 -17.03 -2.70 0.97
C HIS A 181 -17.12 -1.29 1.54
N HIS A 182 -17.27 -1.14 2.85
CA HIS A 182 -17.30 0.15 3.53
C HIS A 182 -16.03 0.97 3.30
N HIS A 183 -14.85 0.33 3.41
CA HIS A 183 -13.57 0.98 3.12
C HIS A 183 -13.50 1.51 1.68
N ARG A 184 -13.99 0.74 0.69
CA ARG A 184 -14.01 1.16 -0.72
C ARG A 184 -14.93 2.35 -0.94
N GLU A 185 -16.12 2.34 -0.35
CA GLU A 185 -17.05 3.46 -0.44
C GLU A 185 -16.51 4.72 0.23
N GLN A 186 -15.92 4.59 1.43
CA GLN A 186 -15.28 5.71 2.12
C GLN A 186 -14.12 6.30 1.31
N LEU A 187 -13.25 5.44 0.75
CA LEU A 187 -12.12 5.86 -0.07
C LEU A 187 -12.60 6.61 -1.32
N ALA A 188 -13.54 6.04 -2.09
CA ALA A 188 -14.09 6.67 -3.27
C ALA A 188 -14.79 8.00 -2.95
N GLY A 189 -15.58 8.05 -1.87
CA GLY A 189 -16.25 9.25 -1.40
C GLY A 189 -15.27 10.36 -0.99
N ALA A 190 -14.23 10.04 -0.23
CA ALA A 190 -13.21 11.00 0.18
C ALA A 190 -12.37 11.49 -1.00
N LEU A 191 -12.06 10.62 -1.95
CA LEU A 191 -11.32 11.01 -3.15
C LEU A 191 -12.11 11.99 -4.03
N SER A 192 -13.43 11.86 -4.07
CA SER A 192 -14.29 12.86 -4.75
C SER A 192 -14.04 14.29 -4.26
N LEU A 193 -13.70 14.49 -2.98
CA LEU A 193 -13.49 15.82 -2.42
C LEU A 193 -12.19 16.46 -2.91
N VAL A 194 -11.16 15.64 -3.13
CA VAL A 194 -9.82 16.10 -3.50
C VAL A 194 -9.60 16.13 -5.02
N THR A 195 -10.40 15.38 -5.80
CA THR A 195 -10.29 15.34 -7.27
C THR A 195 -11.35 16.17 -8.02
N ARG A 196 -12.20 16.94 -7.32
CA ARG A 196 -13.27 17.78 -7.93
C ARG A 196 -12.82 18.66 -9.10
N GLY A 197 -11.57 19.15 -9.08
CA GLY A 197 -11.02 19.95 -10.19
C GLY A 197 -10.80 19.17 -11.49
N LEU A 198 -10.65 17.84 -11.41
CA LEU A 198 -10.47 16.94 -12.55
C LEU A 198 -11.79 16.54 -13.22
N SER A 199 -12.88 16.43 -12.46
CA SER A 199 -14.22 16.05 -12.95
C SER A 199 -14.89 17.19 -13.73
N ALA A 200 -14.68 18.45 -13.30
CA ALA A 200 -15.27 19.62 -13.96
C ALA A 200 -14.70 19.90 -15.36
N ARG A 201 -13.50 19.39 -15.69
CA ARG A 201 -12.85 19.54 -17.00
C ARG A 201 -13.12 18.37 -17.96
N GLN A 202 -13.86 17.34 -17.54
CA GLN A 202 -14.24 16.20 -18.38
C GLN A 202 -15.56 16.41 -19.13
N GLY A 203 -16.26 17.53 -18.88
CA GLY A 203 -17.57 17.85 -19.44
C GLY A 203 -17.61 19.00 -20.46
N ASP A 204 -16.46 19.55 -20.84
CA ASP A 204 -16.29 20.53 -21.93
C ASP A 204 -15.52 19.88 -23.10
#